data_AF-A0A9Q3D9D0-F1
#
_entry.id   AF-A0A9Q3D9D0-F1
#
_cell.length_a   1.000
_cell.length_b   1.000
_cell.length_c   1.000
_cell.angle_alpha   90.00
_cell.angle_beta   90.00
_cell.angle_gamma   90.00
#
_symmetry.space_group_name_H-M   'P 1'
#
loop_
_entity.id
_entity.type
_entity.pdbx_description
1 polymer ?
#
loop_
_entity_poly.entity_id
_entity_poly.type
_entity_poly.pdbx_seq_one_letter_code
_entity_poly.pdbx_strand_id
1 'polypeptide(L)'
;MNPQTEGHALKNPYHQEDIKLDAVLVNKAISPFQYQDRDNMSYYEKEALKQLPEASSWPKFSGTGEYDHMELIDYIDELFIDVPSIPDYLIIARLNKPFKGHASIWYSEMKEIHFRRSWPWWDSQIIRKYSNGTWIWQNTMSFENDKYSVDKYPYEWGLRKYKRLKAIDPQMNNQMRNHKLQEN
;
A
#
# COMPACT_ATOMS: atom_id res chain seq x y z
N MET A 1 37.79 19.45 -39.85
CA MET A 1 38.28 19.71 -38.48
C MET A 1 37.08 20.01 -37.62
N ASN A 2 36.75 19.11 -36.69
CA ASN A 2 35.59 19.23 -35.81
C ASN A 2 36.06 18.73 -34.43
N PRO A 3 36.09 19.54 -33.36
CA PRO A 3 36.35 19.04 -32.02
C PRO A 3 35.02 18.67 -31.35
N GLN A 4 34.96 17.40 -30.97
CA GLN A 4 33.93 16.78 -30.16
C GLN A 4 33.81 17.48 -28.81
N THR A 5 32.59 17.79 -28.39
CA THR A 5 32.29 18.16 -26.99
C THR A 5 31.78 16.90 -26.28
N GLU A 6 32.60 16.41 -25.36
CA GLU A 6 32.32 15.27 -24.49
C GLU A 6 31.27 15.66 -23.44
N GLY A 7 30.09 15.06 -23.53
CA GLY A 7 29.12 15.03 -22.43
C GLY A 7 29.34 13.77 -21.59
N HIS A 8 30.04 13.92 -20.46
CA HIS A 8 30.16 12.86 -19.45
C HIS A 8 28.79 12.56 -18.83
N ALA A 9 28.13 11.49 -19.29
CA ALA A 9 27.02 10.89 -18.57
C ALA A 9 27.59 10.12 -17.36
N LEU A 10 27.40 10.67 -16.16
CA LEU A 10 27.61 9.96 -14.90
C LEU A 10 26.69 8.73 -14.88
N LYS A 11 27.28 7.55 -15.08
CA LYS A 11 26.60 6.28 -14.90
C LYS A 11 26.29 6.12 -13.42
N ASN A 12 25.01 6.21 -13.06
CA ASN A 12 24.50 5.90 -11.73
C ASN A 12 24.80 4.41 -11.41
N PRO A 13 25.61 4.09 -10.38
CA PRO A 13 26.03 2.72 -10.08
C PRO A 13 24.93 1.81 -9.48
N TYR A 14 23.73 2.32 -9.23
CA TYR A 14 22.63 1.55 -8.62
C TYR A 14 21.75 0.76 -9.61
N HIS A 15 22.19 0.52 -10.85
CA HIS A 15 21.36 -0.17 -11.87
C HIS A 15 21.97 -1.44 -12.48
N GLN A 16 23.06 -1.98 -11.92
CA GLN A 16 23.70 -3.18 -12.47
C GLN A 16 23.68 -4.41 -11.56
N GLU A 17 23.31 -4.26 -10.29
CA GLU A 17 23.26 -5.39 -9.36
C GLU A 17 21.88 -6.08 -9.29
N ASP A 18 20.80 -5.36 -9.61
CA ASP A 18 19.44 -5.93 -9.54
C ASP A 18 19.14 -6.94 -10.65
N ILE A 19 19.78 -6.82 -11.82
CA ILE A 19 19.53 -7.72 -12.97
C ILE A 19 20.17 -9.11 -12.77
N LYS A 20 21.12 -9.24 -11.84
CA LYS A 20 21.82 -10.51 -11.59
C LYS A 20 21.16 -11.39 -10.53
N LEU A 21 20.28 -10.84 -9.69
CA LEU A 21 19.57 -11.62 -8.68
C LEU A 21 18.42 -12.45 -9.29
N ASP A 22 17.85 -11.98 -10.39
CA ASP A 22 16.73 -12.64 -11.08
C ASP A 22 17.13 -13.91 -11.86
N ALA A 23 18.42 -14.05 -12.20
CA ALA A 23 18.91 -15.20 -12.99
C ALA A 23 19.25 -16.44 -12.15
N VAL A 24 19.39 -16.32 -10.82
CA VAL A 24 19.81 -17.44 -9.95
C VAL A 24 18.64 -18.24 -9.37
N LEU A 25 17.40 -17.72 -9.44
CA LEU A 25 16.22 -18.40 -8.88
C LEU A 25 15.40 -19.23 -9.88
N VAL A 26 15.83 -19.33 -11.14
CA VAL A 26 15.09 -20.05 -12.19
C VAL A 26 15.29 -21.58 -12.14
N ASN A 27 16.16 -22.11 -11.28
CA ASN A 27 16.38 -23.56 -11.18
C ASN A 27 15.79 -24.18 -9.90
N LYS A 28 14.62 -24.79 -10.10
CA LYS A 28 14.24 -26.10 -9.56
C LYS A 28 14.16 -26.23 -8.03
N ALA A 29 13.10 -25.63 -7.47
CA ALA A 29 12.36 -26.25 -6.38
C ALA A 29 10.87 -26.16 -6.70
N ILE A 30 10.31 -27.24 -7.24
CA ILE A 30 8.88 -27.52 -7.10
C ILE A 30 8.67 -27.64 -5.59
N SER A 31 8.23 -26.55 -4.95
CA SER A 31 8.01 -26.49 -3.50
C SER A 31 6.57 -26.92 -3.20
N PRO A 32 6.36 -27.81 -2.21
CA PRO A 32 5.15 -28.60 -2.04
C PRO A 32 4.08 -27.78 -1.32
N PHE A 33 3.40 -26.92 -2.05
CA PHE A 33 2.00 -26.66 -1.72
C PHE A 33 1.20 -27.06 -2.93
N GLN A 34 0.77 -28.32 -2.90
CA GLN A 34 -0.30 -28.83 -3.74
C GLN A 34 -1.42 -27.78 -3.79
N TYR A 35 -2.03 -27.63 -4.95
CA TYR A 35 -3.32 -26.98 -5.08
C TYR A 35 -4.21 -27.51 -3.95
N GLN A 36 -4.45 -26.72 -2.90
CA GLN A 36 -5.57 -27.00 -2.02
C GLN A 36 -6.78 -26.77 -2.91
N ASP A 37 -7.41 -27.87 -3.31
CA ASP A 37 -8.72 -27.86 -3.92
C ASP A 37 -9.58 -26.84 -3.19
N ARG A 38 -10.27 -25.96 -3.91
CA ARG A 38 -11.18 -24.99 -3.29
C ARG A 38 -12.25 -25.65 -2.41
N ASP A 39 -12.45 -26.95 -2.59
CA ASP A 39 -13.37 -27.80 -1.84
C ASP A 39 -12.79 -28.31 -0.50
N ASN A 40 -11.48 -28.23 -0.28
CA ASN A 40 -10.79 -28.75 0.91
C ASN A 40 -10.41 -27.64 1.91
N MET A 41 -11.27 -26.63 2.01
CA MET A 41 -11.18 -25.59 3.02
C MET A 41 -11.67 -26.12 4.37
N SER A 42 -10.86 -25.94 5.41
CA SER A 42 -11.15 -26.37 6.77
C SER A 42 -12.45 -25.73 7.28
N TYR A 43 -13.14 -26.43 8.19
CA TYR A 43 -14.33 -25.90 8.87
C TYR A 43 -14.07 -24.51 9.48
N TYR A 44 -12.92 -24.34 10.12
CA TYR A 44 -12.52 -23.08 10.76
C TYR A 44 -12.30 -21.94 9.74
N GLU A 45 -11.78 -22.26 8.56
CA GLU A 45 -11.58 -21.28 7.49
C GLU A 45 -12.92 -20.83 6.88
N LYS A 46 -13.87 -21.76 6.75
CA LYS A 46 -15.24 -21.44 6.31
C LYS A 46 -15.96 -20.55 7.32
N GLU A 47 -15.79 -20.80 8.62
CA GLU A 47 -16.36 -19.96 9.67
C GLU A 47 -15.71 -18.57 9.72
N ALA A 48 -14.38 -18.48 9.59
CA ALA A 48 -13.69 -17.19 9.51
C ALA A 48 -14.16 -16.36 8.29
N LEU A 49 -14.41 -17.01 7.14
CA LEU A 49 -14.92 -16.33 5.95
C LEU A 49 -16.34 -15.77 6.10
N LYS A 50 -17.16 -16.38 6.95
CA LYS A 50 -18.53 -15.90 7.25
C LYS A 50 -18.52 -14.68 8.16
N GLN A 51 -17.51 -14.57 9.02
CA GLN A 51 -17.34 -13.43 9.94
C GLN A 51 -16.81 -12.19 9.22
N LEU A 52 -16.13 -12.38 8.08
CA LEU A 52 -15.66 -11.26 7.28
C LEU A 52 -16.79 -10.49 6.59
N PRO A 53 -16.75 -9.15 6.61
CA PRO A 53 -17.56 -8.30 5.74
C PRO A 53 -17.38 -8.67 4.26
N GLU A 54 -18.42 -8.38 3.47
CA GLU A 54 -18.37 -8.60 2.03
C GLU A 54 -17.24 -7.78 1.40
N ALA A 55 -16.42 -8.40 0.53
CA ALA A 55 -15.28 -7.71 -0.09
C ALA A 55 -15.67 -6.50 -0.96
N SER A 56 -16.95 -6.35 -1.28
CA SER A 56 -17.52 -5.18 -1.96
C SER A 56 -17.71 -3.97 -1.04
N SER A 57 -17.82 -4.17 0.27
CA SER A 57 -17.96 -3.12 1.28
C SER A 57 -16.62 -2.54 1.73
N TRP A 58 -15.51 -3.13 1.30
CA TRP A 58 -14.16 -2.69 1.68
C TRP A 58 -13.82 -1.34 1.01
N PRO A 59 -12.95 -0.52 1.63
CA PRO A 59 -12.49 0.74 1.05
C PRO A 59 -11.95 0.54 -0.36
N LYS A 60 -12.38 1.39 -1.30
CA LYS A 60 -11.94 1.28 -2.69
C LYS A 60 -10.57 1.94 -2.84
N PHE A 61 -9.69 1.29 -3.60
CA PHE A 61 -8.35 1.75 -3.85
C PHE A 61 -8.06 1.85 -5.34
N SER A 62 -7.97 3.07 -5.87
CA SER A 62 -7.70 3.34 -7.29
C SER A 62 -6.23 3.58 -7.63
N GLY A 63 -5.42 3.88 -6.61
CA GLY A 63 -4.03 4.34 -6.78
C GLY A 63 -3.89 5.83 -7.11
N THR A 64 -4.99 6.58 -7.20
CA THR A 64 -4.98 8.02 -7.53
C THR A 64 -5.59 8.91 -6.45
N GLY A 65 -6.29 8.35 -5.46
CA GLY A 65 -6.83 9.13 -4.34
C GLY A 65 -5.75 9.49 -3.32
N GLU A 66 -6.00 10.57 -2.56
CA GLU A 66 -5.04 11.16 -1.63
C GLU A 66 -4.64 10.17 -0.52
N TYR A 67 -5.59 9.35 -0.02
CA TYR A 67 -5.39 8.42 1.11
C TYR A 67 -5.88 6.99 0.87
N ASP A 68 -6.38 6.67 -0.33
CA ASP A 68 -7.12 5.44 -0.57
C ASP A 68 -6.33 4.16 -0.23
N HIS A 69 -5.00 4.16 -0.35
CA HIS A 69 -4.17 3.01 0.04
C HIS A 69 -4.03 2.88 1.56
N MET A 70 -3.88 4.00 2.27
CA MET A 70 -3.75 4.01 3.73
C MET A 70 -5.07 3.61 4.39
N GLU A 71 -6.20 4.10 3.87
CA GLU A 71 -7.53 3.71 4.37
C GLU A 71 -7.82 2.22 4.11
N LEU A 72 -7.35 1.66 2.99
CA LEU A 72 -7.46 0.23 2.74
C LEU A 72 -6.57 -0.60 3.69
N ILE A 73 -5.34 -0.15 3.93
CA ILE A 73 -4.40 -0.85 4.84
C ILE A 73 -4.95 -0.83 6.28
N ASP A 74 -5.30 0.34 6.80
CA ASP A 74 -5.85 0.51 8.16
C ASP A 74 -7.09 -0.40 8.33
N TYR A 75 -7.98 -0.45 7.34
CA TYR A 75 -9.17 -1.32 7.38
C TYR A 75 -8.85 -2.82 7.40
N ILE A 76 -7.83 -3.26 6.66
CA ILE A 76 -7.44 -4.67 6.65
C ILE A 76 -6.75 -5.06 7.95
N ASP A 77 -5.94 -4.17 8.53
CA ASP A 77 -5.34 -4.38 9.85
C ASP A 77 -6.43 -4.50 10.92
N GLU A 78 -7.47 -3.67 10.87
CA GLU A 78 -8.65 -3.80 11.72
C GLU A 78 -9.36 -5.16 11.54
N LEU A 79 -9.48 -5.67 10.31
CA LEU A 79 -10.06 -7.01 10.07
C LEU A 79 -9.24 -8.13 10.72
N PHE A 80 -7.91 -8.02 10.75
CA PHE A 80 -7.06 -9.00 11.45
C PHE A 80 -7.20 -8.92 12.96
N ILE A 81 -7.51 -7.74 13.51
CA ILE A 81 -7.81 -7.56 14.93
C ILE A 81 -9.18 -8.17 15.28
N ASP A 82 -10.19 -7.90 14.45
CA ASP A 82 -11.57 -8.38 14.67
C ASP A 82 -11.72 -9.88 14.45
N VAL A 83 -10.96 -10.45 13.51
CA VAL A 83 -10.98 -11.88 13.18
C VAL A 83 -9.56 -12.47 13.25
N PRO A 84 -8.98 -12.68 14.44
CA PRO A 84 -7.58 -13.11 14.59
C PRO A 84 -7.24 -14.46 13.97
N SER A 85 -8.24 -15.32 13.78
CA SER A 85 -8.07 -16.66 13.22
C SER A 85 -8.08 -16.70 11.69
N ILE A 86 -8.14 -15.54 11.01
CA ILE A 86 -8.18 -15.54 9.56
C ILE A 86 -6.81 -15.75 8.91
N PRO A 87 -6.68 -16.72 7.99
CA PRO A 87 -5.47 -16.85 7.18
C PRO A 87 -5.30 -15.69 6.19
N ASP A 88 -4.07 -15.16 6.08
CA ASP A 88 -3.71 -14.09 5.14
C ASP A 88 -4.15 -14.35 3.70
N TYR A 89 -4.02 -15.60 3.23
CA TYR A 89 -4.35 -15.97 1.85
C TYR A 89 -5.84 -15.77 1.52
N LEU A 90 -6.73 -15.82 2.51
CA LEU A 90 -8.16 -15.57 2.33
C LEU A 90 -8.46 -14.08 2.14
N ILE A 91 -7.78 -13.22 2.89
CA ILE A 91 -7.82 -11.76 2.70
C ILE A 91 -7.27 -11.40 1.32
N ILE A 92 -6.09 -11.93 0.98
CA ILE A 92 -5.42 -11.69 -0.32
C ILE A 92 -6.29 -12.20 -1.47
N ALA A 93 -7.02 -13.30 -1.31
CA ALA A 93 -7.97 -13.76 -2.33
C ALA A 93 -9.06 -12.71 -2.62
N ARG A 94 -9.54 -12.01 -1.59
CA ARG A 94 -10.61 -11.01 -1.64
C ARG A 94 -10.15 -9.60 -2.04
N LEU A 95 -8.86 -9.27 -1.93
CA LEU A 95 -8.29 -7.96 -2.31
C LEU A 95 -8.52 -7.57 -3.77
N ASN A 96 -8.86 -8.49 -4.68
CA ASN A 96 -9.23 -8.12 -6.05
C ASN A 96 -10.43 -7.14 -6.14
N LYS A 97 -11.30 -7.11 -5.13
CA LYS A 97 -12.54 -6.31 -5.14
C LYS A 97 -12.33 -4.82 -4.81
N PRO A 98 -11.57 -4.44 -3.77
CA PRO A 98 -11.32 -3.03 -3.47
C PRO A 98 -10.43 -2.33 -4.49
N PHE A 99 -9.50 -3.03 -5.15
CA PHE A 99 -8.62 -2.43 -6.14
C PHE A 99 -9.40 -2.01 -7.41
N LYS A 100 -9.12 -0.81 -7.92
CA LYS A 100 -9.74 -0.18 -9.10
C LYS A 100 -8.69 0.46 -10.00
N GLY A 101 -9.03 0.65 -11.27
CA GLY A 101 -8.18 1.36 -12.24
C GLY A 101 -6.76 0.76 -12.32
N HIS A 102 -5.76 1.65 -12.31
CA HIS A 102 -4.34 1.27 -12.39
C HIS A 102 -3.89 0.38 -11.23
N ALA A 103 -4.48 0.54 -10.04
CA ALA A 103 -4.15 -0.30 -8.90
C ALA A 103 -4.59 -1.75 -9.10
N SER A 104 -5.73 -1.98 -9.75
CA SER A 104 -6.21 -3.34 -10.05
C SER A 104 -5.27 -4.10 -10.99
N ILE A 105 -4.68 -3.40 -11.96
CA ILE A 105 -3.73 -3.99 -12.92
C ILE A 105 -2.46 -4.40 -12.17
N TRP A 106 -1.85 -3.45 -11.44
CA TRP A 106 -0.66 -3.70 -10.64
C TRP A 106 -0.85 -4.86 -9.64
N TYR A 107 -2.00 -4.89 -8.95
CA TYR A 107 -2.30 -5.95 -7.99
C TYR A 107 -2.40 -7.32 -8.66
N SER A 108 -3.03 -7.40 -9.84
CA SER A 108 -3.17 -8.66 -10.59
C SER A 108 -1.82 -9.21 -11.00
N GLU A 109 -0.94 -8.38 -11.57
CA GLU A 109 0.42 -8.74 -11.96
C GLU A 109 1.25 -9.21 -10.77
N MET A 110 1.21 -8.45 -9.67
CA MET A 110 1.93 -8.81 -8.44
C MET A 110 1.42 -10.11 -7.83
N LYS A 111 0.11 -10.36 -7.91
CA LYS A 111 -0.52 -11.53 -7.32
C LYS A 111 -0.11 -12.81 -8.05
N GLU A 112 0.03 -12.80 -9.36
CA GLU A 112 0.49 -13.97 -10.12
C GLU A 112 1.85 -14.48 -9.61
N ILE A 113 2.74 -13.56 -9.24
CA ILE A 113 4.11 -13.87 -8.79
C ILE A 113 4.16 -14.12 -7.28
N HIS A 114 3.34 -13.41 -6.49
CA HIS A 114 3.48 -13.31 -5.05
C HIS A 114 2.23 -13.70 -4.23
N PHE A 115 1.29 -14.47 -4.80
CA PHE A 115 0.03 -14.85 -4.12
C PHE A 115 0.20 -15.55 -2.76
N ARG A 116 1.36 -16.17 -2.49
CA ARG A 116 1.66 -16.88 -1.23
C ARG A 116 2.33 -16.02 -0.15
N ARG A 117 2.53 -14.72 -0.39
CA ARG A 117 3.14 -13.81 0.59
C ARG A 117 2.12 -13.41 1.66
N SER A 118 2.61 -13.11 2.85
CA SER A 118 1.81 -12.66 4.00
C SER A 118 1.29 -11.24 3.82
N TRP A 119 0.28 -10.87 4.61
CA TRP A 119 -0.28 -9.51 4.59
C TRP A 119 0.76 -8.41 4.89
N PRO A 120 1.65 -8.53 5.90
CA PRO A 120 2.67 -7.50 6.15
C PRO A 120 3.61 -7.23 4.96
N TRP A 121 3.84 -8.26 4.12
CA TRP A 121 4.61 -8.09 2.89
C TRP A 121 3.82 -7.30 1.85
N TRP A 122 2.53 -7.62 1.69
CA TRP A 122 1.62 -6.92 0.77
C TRP A 122 1.43 -5.45 1.16
N ASP A 123 1.19 -5.18 2.44
CA ASP A 123 1.17 -3.83 3.01
C ASP A 123 2.44 -3.05 2.63
N SER A 124 3.62 -3.62 2.92
CA SER A 124 4.90 -3.00 2.56
C SER A 124 5.04 -2.71 1.06
N GLN A 125 4.54 -3.59 0.18
CA GLN A 125 4.58 -3.34 -1.27
C GLN A 125 3.61 -2.24 -1.71
N ILE A 126 2.42 -2.17 -1.09
CA ILE A 126 1.43 -1.12 -1.37
C ILE A 126 2.01 0.23 -0.98
N ILE A 127 2.55 0.35 0.24
CA ILE A 127 3.22 1.57 0.73
C ILE A 127 4.38 1.94 -0.21
N ARG A 128 5.25 0.99 -0.55
CA ARG A 128 6.40 1.27 -1.43
C ARG A 128 5.99 1.77 -2.81
N LYS A 129 4.89 1.26 -3.37
CA LYS A 129 4.43 1.63 -4.71
C LYS A 129 3.70 2.98 -4.73
N TYR A 130 2.82 3.22 -3.74
CA TYR A 130 1.86 4.33 -3.77
C TYR A 130 2.20 5.47 -2.82
N SER A 131 3.03 5.24 -1.80
CA SER A 131 3.59 6.27 -0.93
C SER A 131 5.00 6.69 -1.40
N ASN A 132 5.17 6.89 -2.71
CA ASN A 132 6.46 7.31 -3.28
C ASN A 132 6.79 8.78 -2.97
N GLY A 133 8.02 9.20 -3.23
CA GLY A 133 8.48 10.56 -2.92
C GLY A 133 7.64 11.69 -3.54
N THR A 134 7.07 11.47 -4.73
CA THR A 134 6.16 12.43 -5.36
C THR A 134 4.86 12.56 -4.59
N TRP A 135 4.27 11.45 -4.14
CA TRP A 135 3.07 11.46 -3.32
C TRP A 135 3.31 12.12 -1.95
N ILE A 136 4.44 11.81 -1.31
CA ILE A 136 4.85 12.46 -0.05
C ILE A 136 4.96 13.98 -0.26
N TRP A 137 5.65 14.40 -1.32
CA TRP A 137 5.79 15.81 -1.66
C TRP A 137 4.43 16.49 -1.92
N GLN A 138 3.54 15.86 -2.69
CA GLN A 138 2.19 16.38 -2.96
C GLN A 138 1.38 16.54 -1.67
N ASN A 139 1.48 15.58 -0.74
CA ASN A 139 0.82 15.67 0.56
C ASN A 139 1.44 16.76 1.45
N THR A 140 2.76 16.93 1.45
CA THR A 140 3.42 18.03 2.16
C THR A 140 2.97 19.38 1.63
N MET A 141 2.97 19.57 0.30
CA MET A 141 2.47 20.80 -0.32
C MET A 141 0.98 21.03 -0.02
N SER A 142 0.17 19.97 -0.02
CA SER A 142 -1.26 20.05 0.33
C SER A 142 -1.47 20.36 1.81
N PHE A 143 -0.57 19.92 2.68
CA PHE A 143 -0.56 20.28 4.10
C PHE A 143 -0.20 21.76 4.28
N GLU A 144 0.89 22.24 3.68
CA GLU A 144 1.35 23.62 3.80
C GLU A 144 0.36 24.64 3.21
N ASN A 145 -0.29 24.29 2.10
CA ASN A 145 -1.21 25.21 1.42
C ASN A 145 -2.64 25.22 1.96
N ASP A 146 -3.07 24.22 2.75
CA ASP A 146 -4.45 24.14 3.27
C ASP A 146 -4.65 25.07 4.47
N LYS A 147 -4.86 26.37 4.22
CA LYS A 147 -5.19 27.34 5.26
C LYS A 147 -6.65 27.19 5.70
N TYR A 148 -6.91 27.43 6.99
CA TYR A 148 -8.28 27.45 7.49
C TYR A 148 -9.10 28.54 6.79
N SER A 149 -10.32 28.20 6.36
CA SER A 149 -11.31 29.15 5.86
C SER A 149 -12.54 29.11 6.76
N VAL A 150 -13.13 30.27 7.01
CA VAL A 150 -14.33 30.44 7.84
C VAL A 150 -15.52 29.64 7.29
N ASP A 151 -15.53 29.37 5.99
CA ASP A 151 -16.59 28.60 5.31
C ASP A 151 -16.55 27.09 5.61
N LYS A 152 -15.47 26.59 6.21
CA LYS A 152 -15.30 25.17 6.53
C LYS A 152 -15.49 24.93 8.03
N TYR A 153 -16.14 23.82 8.36
CA TYR A 153 -16.24 23.39 9.75
C TYR A 153 -14.82 23.12 10.31
N PRO A 154 -14.47 23.69 11.49
CA PRO A 154 -13.15 23.52 12.08
C PRO A 154 -12.73 22.06 12.27
N TYR A 155 -13.68 21.18 12.62
CA TYR A 155 -13.40 19.76 12.83
C TYR A 155 -13.00 19.04 11.53
N GLU A 156 -13.61 19.38 10.38
CA GLU A 156 -13.29 18.77 9.08
C GLU A 156 -11.91 19.21 8.59
N TRP A 157 -11.58 20.48 8.81
CA TRP A 157 -10.25 21.00 8.49
C TRP A 157 -9.17 20.38 9.38
N GLY A 158 -9.41 20.31 10.69
CA GLY A 158 -8.49 19.66 11.63
C GLY A 158 -8.27 18.18 11.33
N LEU A 159 -9.35 17.44 11.02
CA LEU A 159 -9.26 16.02 10.67
C LEU A 159 -8.46 15.78 9.38
N ARG A 160 -8.69 16.61 8.34
CA ARG A 160 -7.94 16.50 7.07
C ARG A 160 -6.46 16.79 7.26
N LYS A 161 -6.11 17.82 8.05
CA LYS A 161 -4.72 18.14 8.39
C LYS A 161 -4.05 17.03 9.20
N TYR A 162 -4.77 16.44 10.14
CA TYR A 162 -4.29 15.30 10.91
C TYR A 162 -3.99 14.09 10.00
N LYS A 163 -4.90 13.75 9.09
CA LYS A 163 -4.70 12.66 8.11
C LYS A 163 -3.44 12.90 7.25
N ARG A 164 -3.22 14.14 6.76
CA ARG A 164 -2.01 14.56 6.04
C ARG A 164 -0.73 14.30 6.83
N LEU A 165 -0.71 14.71 8.09
CA LEU A 165 0.47 14.52 8.95
C LEU A 165 0.73 13.05 9.26
N LYS A 166 -0.31 12.25 9.53
CA LYS A 166 -0.17 10.79 9.73
C LYS A 166 0.42 10.12 8.48
N ALA A 167 0.05 10.59 7.29
CA ALA A 167 0.55 10.08 6.02
C ALA A 167 2.01 10.48 5.72
N ILE A 168 2.40 11.73 5.99
CA ILE A 168 3.76 12.24 5.72
C ILE A 168 4.77 11.67 6.72
N ASP A 169 4.40 11.61 7.99
CA ASP A 169 5.27 11.12 9.07
C ASP A 169 4.49 10.19 10.02
N PRO A 170 4.41 8.89 9.67
CA PRO A 170 3.70 7.89 10.48
C PRO A 170 4.31 7.71 11.88
N GLN A 171 5.59 8.03 12.05
CA GLN A 171 6.32 7.88 13.31
C GLN A 171 6.21 9.14 14.20
N MET A 172 5.62 10.22 13.70
CA MET A 172 5.46 11.45 14.47
C MET A 172 4.54 11.24 15.66
N ASN A 173 5.01 11.61 16.85
CA ASN A 173 4.20 11.51 18.06
C ASN A 173 3.01 12.48 18.02
N ASN A 174 1.98 12.22 18.84
CA ASN A 174 0.77 13.03 18.89
C ASN A 174 1.03 14.49 19.30
N GLN A 175 2.04 14.74 20.14
CA GLN A 175 2.38 16.09 20.60
C GLN A 175 2.98 16.95 19.49
N MET A 176 3.90 16.41 18.70
CA MET A 176 4.50 17.05 17.52
C MET A 176 3.47 17.21 16.41
N ARG A 177 2.54 16.27 16.23
CA ARG A 177 1.37 16.45 15.36
C ARG A 177 0.56 17.67 15.78
N ASN A 178 0.16 17.73 17.05
CA ASN A 178 -0.64 18.83 17.55
C ASN A 178 0.08 20.19 17.44
N HIS A 179 1.39 20.22 17.69
CA HIS A 179 2.20 21.44 17.52
C HIS A 179 2.18 21.92 16.07
N LYS A 180 2.45 21.05 15.09
CA LYS A 180 2.44 21.42 13.66
C LYS A 180 1.05 21.85 13.16
N LEU A 181 -0.01 21.37 13.78
CA LEU A 181 -1.39 21.78 13.48
C LEU A 181 -1.72 23.19 14.00
N GLN A 182 -1.01 23.69 15.01
CA GLN A 182 -1.20 25.02 15.58
C GLN A 182 -0.37 26.09 14.86
N GLU A 183 0.72 25.70 14.20
CA GLU A 183 1.61 26.60 13.45
C GLU A 183 1.09 26.96 12.05
N ASN A 184 0.06 26.27 11.54
CA ASN A 184 -0.54 26.46 10.20
C ASN A 184 -2.03 26.78 10.28
#